data_AF-A0A2W5QCA7-F1
#
_entry.id   AF-A0A2W5QCA7-F1
#
_cell.length_a   1.000
_cell.length_b   1.000
_cell.length_c   1.000
_cell.angle_alpha   90.00
_cell.angle_beta   90.00
_cell.angle_gamma   90.00
#
_symmetry.space_group_name_H-M   'P 1'
#
loop_
_entity.id
_entity.type
_entity.pdbx_description
1 polymer ?
#
loop_
_entity_poly.entity_id
_entity_poly.type
_entity_poly.pdbx_seq_one_letter_code
_entity_poly.pdbx_strand_id
1 'polypeptide(L)'
;VRGFMPAEAAMRDAYDDLRSHQFGVMVGMRAALASLIERFGPDELEKKIAAKSALDSLFASGRKARLWDQFVALYGTIAAEAEDDFHTLFGKAFLEAYEEQMARLKDAGAPAGR
;
A
#
# COMPACT_ATOMS: atom_id res chain seq x y z
N VAL A 1 -39.33 -11.76 -23.11
CA VAL A 1 -38.15 -11.78 -22.20
C VAL A 1 -38.02 -10.40 -21.57
N ARG A 2 -38.64 -10.19 -20.41
CA ARG A 2 -38.44 -8.99 -19.58
C ARG A 2 -37.49 -9.41 -18.47
N GLY A 3 -36.27 -8.90 -18.47
CA GLY A 3 -35.24 -9.28 -17.49
C GLY A 3 -33.80 -9.10 -17.94
N PHE A 4 -33.53 -8.78 -19.22
CA PHE A 4 -32.18 -8.55 -19.71
C PHE A 4 -32.10 -7.20 -20.42
N MET A 5 -31.04 -6.44 -20.13
CA MET A 5 -30.81 -5.15 -20.79
C MET A 5 -30.23 -5.38 -22.21
N PRO A 6 -30.40 -4.42 -23.14
CA PRO A 6 -29.81 -4.50 -24.47
C PRO A 6 -28.28 -4.63 -24.42
N ALA A 7 -27.69 -5.39 -25.35
CA ALA A 7 -26.27 -5.75 -25.31
C ALA A 7 -25.30 -4.55 -25.18
N GLU A 8 -25.56 -3.46 -25.89
CA GLU A 8 -24.73 -2.25 -25.80
C GLU A 8 -24.81 -1.57 -24.42
N ALA A 9 -25.97 -1.65 -23.77
CA ALA A 9 -26.13 -1.15 -22.42
C ALA A 9 -25.43 -2.08 -21.41
N ALA A 10 -25.50 -3.40 -21.62
CA ALA A 10 -24.81 -4.39 -20.77
C ALA A 10 -23.28 -4.23 -20.83
N MET A 11 -22.73 -4.00 -22.02
CA MET A 11 -21.29 -3.79 -22.18
C MET A 11 -20.81 -2.49 -21.52
N ARG A 12 -21.60 -1.41 -21.60
CA ARG A 12 -21.28 -0.14 -20.94
C ARG A 12 -21.33 -0.28 -19.42
N ASP A 13 -22.39 -0.90 -18.90
CA ASP A 13 -22.56 -1.15 -17.46
C ASP A 13 -21.40 -1.98 -16.89
N ALA A 14 -21.03 -3.07 -17.57
CA ALA A 14 -19.90 -3.91 -17.16
C ALA A 14 -18.55 -3.16 -17.22
N TYR A 15 -18.35 -2.28 -18.21
CA TYR A 15 -17.14 -1.48 -18.31
C TYR A 15 -17.04 -0.44 -17.19
N ASP A 16 -18.15 0.26 -16.90
CA ASP A 16 -18.20 1.27 -15.85
C ASP A 16 -18.02 0.64 -14.46
N ASP A 17 -18.59 -0.55 -14.23
CA ASP A 17 -18.39 -1.31 -13.00
C ASP A 17 -16.92 -1.73 -12.84
N LEU A 18 -16.31 -2.29 -13.89
CA LEU A 18 -14.89 -2.69 -13.86
C LEU A 18 -13.97 -1.50 -13.59
N ARG A 19 -14.22 -0.35 -14.24
CA ARG A 19 -13.44 0.88 -14.03
C ARG A 19 -13.60 1.39 -12.60
N SER A 20 -14.82 1.43 -12.10
CA SER A 20 -15.12 1.90 -10.74
C SER A 20 -14.49 0.99 -9.69
N HIS A 21 -14.55 -0.32 -9.89
CA HIS A 21 -13.89 -1.30 -9.03
C HIS A 21 -12.37 -1.11 -9.01
N GLN A 22 -11.73 -0.99 -10.18
CA GLN A 22 -10.29 -0.76 -10.28
C GLN A 22 -9.86 0.53 -9.59
N PHE A 23 -10.64 1.61 -9.78
CA PHE A 23 -10.40 2.87 -9.08
C PHE A 23 -10.54 2.71 -7.56
N GLY A 24 -11.56 2.00 -7.10
CA GLY A 24 -11.79 1.68 -5.69
C GLY A 24 -10.62 0.92 -5.05
N VAL A 25 -10.06 -0.07 -5.75
CA VAL A 25 -8.88 -0.83 -5.30
C VAL A 25 -7.68 0.10 -5.13
N MET A 26 -7.40 0.99 -6.09
CA MET A 26 -6.28 1.92 -6.01
C MET A 26 -6.42 2.89 -4.83
N VAL A 27 -7.61 3.46 -4.64
CA VAL A 27 -7.90 4.35 -3.51
C VAL A 27 -7.78 3.60 -2.18
N GLY A 28 -8.29 2.37 -2.11
CA GLY A 28 -8.21 1.52 -0.93
C GLY A 28 -6.78 1.15 -0.56
N MET A 29 -5.95 0.78 -1.54
CA MET A 29 -4.53 0.49 -1.32
C MET A 29 -3.76 1.72 -0.84
N ARG A 30 -4.06 2.91 -1.38
CA ARG A 30 -3.50 4.17 -0.90
C ARG A 30 -3.83 4.43 0.56
N ALA A 31 -5.11 4.32 0.91
CA ALA A 31 -5.54 4.49 2.29
C ALA A 31 -4.88 3.48 3.24
N ALA A 32 -4.75 2.22 2.81
CA ALA A 32 -4.10 1.18 3.60
C ALA A 32 -2.60 1.46 3.83
N LEU A 33 -1.88 1.93 2.80
CA LEU A 33 -0.47 2.27 2.94
C LEU A 33 -0.26 3.52 3.81
N ALA A 34 -1.07 4.56 3.64
CA ALA A 34 -1.03 5.74 4.49
C ALA A 34 -1.26 5.37 5.97
N SER A 35 -2.26 4.53 6.24
CA SER A 35 -2.51 4.01 7.58
C SER A 35 -1.35 3.15 8.11
N LEU A 36 -0.66 2.40 7.24
CA LEU A 36 0.52 1.64 7.63
C LEU A 36 1.67 2.57 8.04
N ILE A 37 1.96 3.61 7.24
CA ILE A 37 2.97 4.61 7.56
C ILE A 37 2.69 5.19 8.94
N GLU A 38 1.47 5.69 9.17
CA GLU A 38 1.04 6.27 10.45
C GLU A 38 1.22 5.31 11.64
N ARG A 39 0.80 4.04 11.50
CA ARG A 39 0.90 3.03 12.58
C ARG A 39 2.32 2.62 12.95
N PHE A 40 3.27 2.86 12.06
CA PHE A 40 4.71 2.64 12.27
C PHE A 40 5.47 3.95 12.48
N GLY A 41 4.76 5.06 12.72
CA GLY A 41 5.37 6.32 13.08
C GLY A 41 6.08 6.29 14.43
N PRO A 42 7.05 7.20 14.64
CA PRO A 42 7.82 7.28 15.88
C PRO A 42 6.95 7.35 17.13
N ASP A 43 5.86 8.13 17.09
CA ASP A 43 4.94 8.31 18.22
C ASP A 43 4.24 7.00 18.61
N GLU A 44 3.75 6.23 17.63
CA GLU A 44 3.10 4.94 17.87
C GLU A 44 4.10 3.86 18.29
N LEU A 45 5.33 3.91 17.77
CA LEU A 45 6.42 3.06 18.23
C LEU A 45 6.82 3.37 19.67
N GLU A 46 6.95 4.66 20.03
CA GLU A 46 7.30 5.09 21.37
C GLU A 46 6.25 4.65 22.39
N LYS A 47 4.96 4.83 22.09
CA LYS A 47 3.85 4.32 22.91
C LYS A 47 3.94 2.80 23.12
N LYS A 48 4.20 2.02 22.05
CA LYS A 48 4.30 0.55 22.12
C LYS A 48 5.54 0.08 22.90
N ILE A 49 6.66 0.77 22.75
CA ILE A 49 7.91 0.47 23.46
C ILE A 49 7.75 0.81 24.95
N ALA A 50 7.22 1.99 25.27
CA ALA A 50 6.93 2.42 26.64
C ALA A 50 5.93 1.49 27.34
N ALA A 51 4.90 1.02 26.63
CA ALA A 51 3.92 0.07 27.17
C ALA A 51 4.49 -1.34 27.43
N LYS A 52 5.51 -1.76 26.67
CA LYS A 52 6.20 -3.05 26.87
C LYS A 52 7.23 -3.02 27.98
N SER A 53 7.74 -1.85 28.34
CA SER A 53 8.83 -1.71 29.28
C SER A 53 8.53 -0.64 30.33
N ALA A 54 7.81 -1.04 31.38
CA ALA A 54 7.93 -0.39 32.69
C ALA A 54 9.32 -0.62 33.33
N LEU A 55 10.24 -1.32 32.65
CA LEU A 55 11.55 -1.75 33.16
C LEU A 55 12.74 -1.01 32.55
N ASP A 56 12.62 -0.35 31.39
CA ASP A 56 13.69 0.42 30.77
C ASP A 56 13.55 1.92 31.08
N SER A 57 13.71 2.29 32.35
CA SER A 57 14.09 3.66 32.78
C SER A 57 15.49 4.08 32.25
N LEU A 58 15.91 3.49 31.14
CA LEU A 58 17.24 3.34 30.60
C LEU A 58 17.17 3.64 29.09
N PHE A 59 16.90 4.89 28.70
CA PHE A 59 17.50 5.41 27.47
C PHE A 59 19.01 5.50 27.70
N ALA A 60 19.65 4.34 27.62
CA ALA A 60 21.03 4.07 27.90
C ALA A 60 21.92 4.70 26.82
N SER A 61 22.85 5.55 27.25
CA SER A 61 23.90 6.22 26.45
C SER A 61 23.39 7.21 25.39
N GLY A 62 23.99 8.40 25.32
CA GLY A 62 23.63 9.44 24.35
C GLY A 62 23.69 9.00 22.87
N ARG A 63 24.35 7.87 22.57
CA ARG A 63 24.35 7.26 21.24
C ARG A 63 22.97 6.73 20.82
N LYS A 64 22.22 6.07 21.72
CA LYS A 64 20.89 5.55 21.37
C LYS A 64 19.86 6.67 21.18
N ALA A 65 19.92 7.70 22.02
CA ALA A 65 19.08 8.90 21.86
C ALA A 65 19.34 9.59 20.51
N ARG A 66 20.60 9.80 20.14
CA ARG A 66 20.95 10.40 18.85
C ARG A 66 20.49 9.56 17.65
N LEU A 67 20.55 8.23 17.76
CA LEU A 67 20.04 7.33 16.71
C LEU A 67 18.51 7.41 16.60
N TRP A 68 17.80 7.60 17.72
CA TRP A 68 16.37 7.82 17.73
C TRP A 68 16.00 9.14 17.04
N ASP A 69 16.67 10.25 17.38
CA ASP A 69 16.44 11.54 16.73
C ASP A 69 16.67 11.47 15.20
N GLN A 70 17.72 10.75 14.77
CA GLN A 70 17.97 10.50 13.35
C GLN A 70 16.89 9.66 12.69
N PHE A 71 16.39 8.63 13.38
CA PHE A 71 15.28 7.83 12.90
C PHE A 71 14.01 8.67 12.72
N VAL A 72 13.65 9.50 13.70
CA VAL A 72 12.49 10.40 13.64
C VAL A 72 12.61 11.35 12.44
N ALA A 73 13.78 11.97 12.26
CA ALA A 73 14.03 12.86 11.13
C ALA A 73 13.91 12.15 9.79
N LEU A 74 14.56 10.98 9.64
CA LEU A 74 14.52 10.17 8.42
C LEU A 74 13.10 9.70 8.10
N TYR A 75 12.36 9.25 9.12
CA TYR A 75 10.98 8.83 8.98
C TYR A 75 10.11 10.00 8.46
N GLY A 76 10.27 11.21 9.02
CA GLY A 76 9.52 12.38 8.58
C GLY A 76 9.74 12.71 7.10
N THR A 77 10.99 12.64 6.63
CA THR A 77 11.32 12.79 5.21
C THR A 77 10.64 11.72 4.36
N ILE A 78 10.79 10.44 4.71
CA ILE A 78 10.22 9.33 3.94
C ILE A 78 8.69 9.40 3.91
N ALA A 79 8.06 9.74 5.05
CA ALA A 79 6.60 9.84 5.14
C ALA A 79 6.06 10.97 4.25
N ALA A 80 6.71 12.14 4.27
CA ALA A 80 6.34 13.26 3.41
C ALA A 80 6.54 12.94 1.92
N GLU A 81 7.69 12.38 1.55
CA GLU A 81 7.96 11.92 0.19
C GLU A 81 6.95 10.86 -0.27
N ALA A 82 6.59 9.92 0.60
CA ALA A 82 5.61 8.89 0.27
C ALA A 82 4.19 9.44 0.08
N GLU A 83 3.82 10.53 0.75
CA GLU A 83 2.53 11.20 0.58
C GLU A 83 2.48 12.02 -0.73
N ASP A 84 3.53 12.80 -1.00
CA ASP A 84 3.64 13.67 -2.19
C ASP A 84 3.82 12.86 -3.48
N ASP A 85 4.71 11.86 -3.47
CA ASP A 85 5.04 11.03 -4.64
C ASP A 85 4.23 9.73 -4.70
N PHE A 86 3.19 9.59 -3.89
CA PHE A 86 2.39 8.37 -3.81
C PHE A 86 2.00 7.85 -5.20
N HIS A 87 1.44 8.71 -6.06
CA HIS A 87 0.99 8.30 -7.39
C HIS A 87 2.13 7.80 -8.28
N THR A 88 3.32 8.39 -8.18
CA THR A 88 4.48 8.05 -9.00
C THR A 88 5.14 6.76 -8.52
N LEU A 89 5.43 6.66 -7.22
CA LEU A 89 6.15 5.52 -6.63
C LEU A 89 5.26 4.29 -6.52
N PHE A 90 4.05 4.45 -5.97
CA PHE A 90 3.11 3.34 -5.85
C PHE A 90 2.57 2.91 -7.21
N GLY A 91 2.22 3.86 -8.08
CA GLY A 91 1.71 3.55 -9.42
C GLY A 91 2.68 2.69 -10.22
N LYS A 92 3.98 3.03 -10.19
CA LYS A 92 5.03 2.24 -10.84
C LYS A 92 5.18 0.85 -10.22
N ALA A 93 5.33 0.76 -8.90
CA ALA A 93 5.50 -0.52 -8.21
C ALA A 93 4.27 -1.45 -8.37
N PHE A 94 3.07 -0.87 -8.34
CA PHE A 94 1.82 -1.58 -8.59
C PHE A 94 1.77 -2.14 -10.01
N LEU A 95 2.11 -1.32 -11.02
CA LEU A 95 2.12 -1.74 -12.41
C LEU A 95 3.11 -2.89 -12.64
N GLU A 96 4.33 -2.77 -12.12
CA GLU A 96 5.36 -3.82 -12.24
C GLU A 96 4.87 -5.15 -11.64
N ALA A 97 4.33 -5.11 -10.42
CA ALA A 97 3.80 -6.31 -9.76
C ALA A 97 2.57 -6.90 -10.50
N TYR A 98 1.70 -6.04 -11.04
CA TYR A 98 0.54 -6.46 -11.84
C TYR A 98 0.97 -7.14 -13.13
N GLU A 99 1.93 -6.58 -13.86
CA GLU A 99 2.47 -7.15 -15.10
C GLU A 99 3.14 -8.50 -14.84
N GLU A 100 3.93 -8.60 -13.77
CA GLU A 100 4.56 -9.87 -13.37
C GLU A 100 3.51 -10.94 -13.06
N GLN A 101 2.46 -10.60 -12.31
CA GLN A 101 1.38 -11.53 -11.99
C GLN A 101 0.61 -11.95 -13.25
N MET A 102 0.37 -11.02 -14.18
CA MET A 102 -0.29 -11.34 -15.45
C MET A 102 0.59 -12.22 -16.35
N ALA A 103 1.91 -12.03 -16.37
CA ALA A 103 2.84 -12.90 -17.08
C ALA A 103 2.79 -14.33 -16.51
N ARG A 104 2.86 -14.47 -15.17
CA ARG A 104 2.73 -15.77 -14.50
C ARG A 104 1.42 -16.49 -14.81
N LEU A 105 0.31 -15.76 -14.86
CA LEU A 105 -1.00 -16.34 -15.20
C LEU A 105 -1.07 -16.80 -16.66
N LYS A 106 -0.44 -16.08 -17.59
CA LYS A 106 -0.33 -16.49 -19.00
C LYS A 106 0.52 -17.77 -19.13
N ASP A 107 1.63 -17.83 -18.42
CA ASP A 107 2.53 -18.99 -18.43
C ASP A 107 1.89 -20.22 -17.76
N ALA A 108 1.15 -20.02 -16.66
CA ALA A 108 0.40 -21.08 -15.97
C ALA A 108 -0.86 -21.54 -16.74
N GLY A 109 -1.41 -20.69 -17.61
CA GLY A 109 -2.56 -20.97 -18.46
C GLY A 109 -2.21 -21.55 -19.83
N ALA A 110 -0.93 -21.63 -20.20
CA ALA A 110 -0.50 -22.27 -21.43
C ALA A 110 -0.59 -23.80 -21.27
N PRO A 111 -1.48 -24.51 -22.00
CA PRO A 111 -1.44 -25.96 -21.99
C PRO A 111 -0.09 -26.41 -22.56
N ALA A 112 0.62 -27.25 -21.82
CA ALA A 112 1.80 -27.95 -22.31
C ALA A 112 1.45 -28.60 -23.66
N GLY A 113 2.08 -28.08 -24.72
CA GLY A 113 1.82 -28.49 -26.08
C GLY A 113 1.91 -30.01 -26.23
N ARG A 114 0.85 -30.59 -26.80
CA ARG A 114 0.89 -31.84 -27.55
C ARG A 114 0.70 -31.49 -29.02
#